data_AF-A0A835K0B8-F1
#
_entry.id   AF-A0A835K0B8-F1
#
_cell.length_a   1.000
_cell.length_b   1.000
_cell.length_c   1.000
_cell.angle_alpha   90.00
_cell.angle_beta   90.00
_cell.angle_gamma   90.00
#
_symmetry.space_group_name_H-M   'P 1'
#
loop_
_entity.id
_entity.type
_entity.pdbx_description
1 polymer ?
#
loop_
_entity_poly.entity_id
_entity_poly.type
_entity_poly.pdbx_seq_one_letter_code
_entity_poly.pdbx_strand_id
1 'polypeptide(L)'
;MDLCFLFILVSLFKVSQSQPTTHSLNLADVEAAIADIRSQNFFGFAMLLQILKGALVHKYQDLTFFLPIDQELTKHSLSQDHLEDFLLSHSIPMPLTFSDLNRFPTGTMVPSGLEHQLIEIKNRGKADFSVNNALVTKPNLCVNSSIKCHGIDSVINKMHQQKLSISFSICPSKMFSNDFLITTSGSSQFSSREIEKVNVFSWMIDCMAKRIIKVQQRLELINLCYWIL
;
A
#
# COMPACT_ATOMS: atom_id res chain seq x y z
N MET A 1 -17.42 49.75 11.86
CA MET A 1 -18.18 48.54 12.20
C MET A 1 -17.33 47.30 11.85
N ASP A 2 -16.02 47.30 12.17
CA ASP A 2 -15.06 46.56 11.32
C ASP A 2 -14.02 45.70 12.06
N LEU A 3 -14.10 45.55 13.39
CA LEU A 3 -13.19 44.65 14.13
C LEU A 3 -13.85 43.34 14.56
N CYS A 4 -15.16 43.36 14.87
CA CYS A 4 -15.88 42.16 15.33
C CYS A 4 -16.05 41.12 14.21
N PHE A 5 -16.17 41.53 12.95
CA PHE A 5 -16.34 40.62 11.82
C PHE A 5 -15.08 39.80 11.50
N LEU A 6 -13.90 40.37 11.76
CA LEU A 6 -12.61 39.70 11.56
C LEU A 6 -12.35 38.59 12.58
N PHE A 7 -12.83 38.75 13.82
CA PHE A 7 -12.72 37.71 14.85
C PHE A 7 -13.61 36.48 14.59
N ILE A 8 -14.77 36.67 13.95
CA ILE A 8 -15.68 35.57 13.61
C ILE A 8 -15.09 34.69 12.49
N LEU A 9 -14.40 35.28 11.51
CA LEU A 9 -13.76 34.54 10.42
C LEU A 9 -12.58 33.67 10.90
N VAL A 10 -11.80 34.11 11.89
CA VAL A 10 -10.67 33.33 12.43
C VAL A 10 -11.14 32.13 13.26
N SER A 11 -12.32 32.20 13.87
CA SER A 11 -12.86 31.12 14.72
C SER A 11 -13.39 29.92 13.92
N LEU A 12 -13.65 30.08 12.63
CA LEU A 12 -14.15 29.01 11.75
C LEU A 12 -13.04 28.15 11.14
N PHE A 13 -11.78 28.61 11.18
CA PHE A 13 -10.63 27.79 10.82
C PHE A 13 -10.11 27.03 12.03
N LYS A 14 -10.92 26.13 12.58
CA LYS A 14 -10.34 24.97 13.28
C LYS A 14 -9.66 24.12 12.23
N VAL A 15 -8.37 24.38 12.02
CA VAL A 15 -7.47 23.44 11.37
C VAL A 15 -7.53 22.16 12.20
N SER A 16 -8.29 21.18 11.72
CA SER A 16 -8.14 19.81 12.19
C SER A 16 -6.72 19.39 11.86
N GLN A 17 -5.85 19.41 12.86
CA GLN A 17 -4.59 18.67 12.78
C GLN A 17 -4.99 17.20 12.66
N SER A 18 -4.86 16.63 11.46
CA SER A 18 -4.84 15.20 11.29
C SER A 18 -3.56 14.71 11.96
N GLN A 19 -3.66 14.37 13.24
CA GLN A 19 -2.59 13.72 13.96
C GLN A 19 -2.33 12.39 13.25
N PRO A 20 -1.12 12.14 12.71
CA PRO A 20 -0.80 10.84 12.15
C PRO A 20 -0.87 9.87 13.32
N THR A 21 -1.96 9.11 13.42
CA THR A 21 -2.03 7.98 14.34
C THR A 21 -1.02 6.97 13.82
N THR A 22 0.17 6.98 14.42
CA THR A 22 1.13 5.89 14.27
C THR A 22 0.50 4.67 14.93
N HIS A 23 -0.35 3.96 14.20
CA HIS A 23 -0.95 2.73 14.67
C HIS A 23 0.08 1.63 14.46
N SER A 24 0.90 1.35 15.46
CA SER A 24 1.69 0.12 15.48
C SER A 24 0.73 -1.06 15.40
N LEU A 25 1.04 -2.08 14.58
CA LEU A 25 0.24 -3.31 14.56
C LEU A 25 0.14 -3.86 15.98
N ASN A 26 -1.07 -4.08 16.47
CA ASN A 26 -1.27 -4.67 17.77
C ASN A 26 -1.24 -6.21 17.64
N LEU A 27 -0.79 -6.90 18.69
CA LEU A 27 -0.88 -8.36 18.77
C LEU A 27 -2.32 -8.85 18.56
N ALA A 28 -3.30 -8.14 19.11
CA ALA A 28 -4.71 -8.46 18.91
C ALA A 28 -5.14 -8.41 17.43
N ASP A 29 -4.62 -7.46 16.65
CA ASP A 29 -4.92 -7.37 15.22
C ASP A 29 -4.32 -8.53 14.43
N VAL A 30 -3.10 -8.93 14.78
CA VAL A 30 -2.43 -10.08 14.18
C VAL A 30 -3.20 -11.37 14.51
N GLU A 31 -3.65 -11.53 15.77
CA GLU A 31 -4.43 -12.70 16.19
C GLU A 31 -5.81 -12.76 15.53
N ALA A 32 -6.49 -11.62 15.39
CA ALA A 32 -7.74 -11.52 14.64
C ALA A 32 -7.55 -11.87 13.15
N ALA A 33 -6.48 -11.36 12.52
CA ALA A 33 -6.14 -11.72 11.14
C ALA A 33 -5.88 -13.23 11.00
N ILE A 34 -5.11 -13.83 11.91
CA ILE A 34 -4.86 -15.28 11.91
C ILE A 34 -6.17 -16.07 12.03
N ALA A 35 -7.09 -15.64 12.91
CA ALA A 35 -8.39 -16.29 13.08
C ALA A 35 -9.23 -16.22 11.79
N ASP A 36 -9.31 -15.05 11.17
CA ASP A 36 -10.03 -14.85 9.90
C ASP A 36 -9.42 -15.71 8.77
N ILE A 37 -8.10 -15.73 8.65
CA ILE A 37 -7.35 -16.53 7.66
C ILE A 37 -7.66 -18.03 7.83
N ARG A 38 -7.62 -18.54 9.07
CA ARG A 38 -7.95 -19.95 9.37
C ARG A 38 -9.39 -20.28 9.03
N SER A 39 -10.33 -19.38 9.32
CA SER A 39 -11.76 -19.57 9.01
C SER A 39 -12.04 -19.71 7.50
N GLN A 40 -11.09 -19.29 6.66
CA GLN A 40 -11.20 -19.25 5.20
C GLN A 40 -10.36 -20.33 4.50
N ASN A 41 -9.79 -21.27 5.26
CA ASN A 41 -8.96 -22.40 4.82
C ASN A 41 -7.61 -22.03 4.20
N PHE A 42 -6.93 -21.01 4.73
CA PHE A 42 -5.54 -20.67 4.37
C PHE A 42 -4.61 -21.02 5.54
N PHE A 43 -4.53 -22.31 5.87
CA PHE A 43 -3.87 -22.77 7.09
C PHE A 43 -2.35 -22.57 7.05
N GLY A 44 -1.72 -22.78 5.90
CA GLY A 44 -0.27 -22.66 5.76
C GLY A 44 0.21 -21.23 6.02
N PHE A 45 -0.48 -20.24 5.44
CA PHE A 45 -0.13 -18.84 5.67
C PHE A 45 -0.46 -18.39 7.10
N ALA A 46 -1.57 -18.88 7.69
CA ALA A 46 -1.88 -18.63 9.10
C ALA A 46 -0.79 -19.15 10.04
N MET A 47 -0.21 -20.32 9.75
CA MET A 47 0.89 -20.89 10.53
C MET A 47 2.17 -20.07 10.40
N LEU A 48 2.48 -19.58 9.19
CA LEU A 48 3.62 -18.70 8.97
C LEU A 48 3.48 -17.39 9.77
N LEU A 49 2.29 -16.79 9.71
CA LEU A 49 1.97 -15.58 10.46
C LEU A 49 2.01 -15.82 11.97
N GLN A 50 1.58 -17.00 12.43
CA GLN A 50 1.62 -17.41 13.83
C GLN A 50 3.06 -17.48 14.38
N ILE A 51 4.00 -18.01 13.58
CA ILE A 51 5.42 -18.11 13.95
C ILE A 51 6.06 -16.73 14.02
N LEU A 52 5.74 -15.85 13.07
CA LEU A 52 6.38 -14.54 12.92
C LEU A 52 5.66 -13.39 13.64
N LYS A 53 4.58 -13.67 14.39
CA LYS A 53 3.77 -12.63 15.05
C LYS A 53 4.59 -11.65 15.90
N GLY A 54 5.59 -12.15 16.62
CA GLY A 54 6.44 -11.32 17.49
C GLY A 54 7.34 -10.37 16.71
N ALA A 55 7.84 -10.79 15.54
CA ALA A 55 8.64 -9.97 14.66
C ALA A 55 7.81 -8.87 13.96
N LEU A 56 6.55 -9.17 13.63
CA LEU A 56 5.68 -8.26 12.88
C LEU A 56 5.21 -7.06 13.69
N VAL A 57 4.74 -7.30 14.93
CA VAL A 57 4.14 -6.28 15.82
C VAL A 57 5.08 -5.09 16.06
N HIS A 58 6.40 -5.33 16.07
CA HIS A 58 7.39 -4.28 16.36
C HIS A 58 7.94 -3.58 15.11
N LYS A 59 7.78 -4.19 13.92
CA LYS A 59 8.47 -3.76 12.70
C LYS A 59 7.54 -3.11 11.67
N TYR A 60 6.25 -3.42 11.70
CA TYR A 60 5.30 -2.95 10.69
C TYR A 60 4.07 -2.28 11.34
N GLN A 61 3.48 -1.31 10.63
CA GLN A 61 2.33 -0.51 11.10
C GLN A 61 1.04 -0.89 10.38
N ASP A 62 1.08 -0.95 9.05
CA ASP A 62 -0.05 -1.32 8.22
C ASP A 62 0.40 -2.31 7.15
N LEU A 63 -0.39 -3.38 6.96
CA LEU A 63 -0.09 -4.42 5.99
C LEU A 63 -1.35 -4.87 5.25
N THR A 64 -1.18 -5.16 3.97
CA THR A 64 -2.07 -5.99 3.16
C THR A 64 -1.35 -7.26 2.79
N PHE A 65 -1.84 -8.42 3.21
CA PHE A 65 -1.31 -9.71 2.80
C PHE A 65 -2.02 -10.27 1.57
N PHE A 66 -1.27 -10.89 0.69
CA PHE A 66 -1.76 -11.75 -0.37
C PHE A 66 -1.45 -13.20 0.00
N LEU A 67 -2.48 -14.02 0.24
CA LEU A 67 -2.32 -15.36 0.79
C LEU A 67 -2.43 -16.40 -0.32
N PRO A 68 -1.34 -17.07 -0.72
CA PRO A 68 -1.43 -18.20 -1.62
C PRO A 68 -2.27 -19.31 -1.00
N ILE A 69 -3.04 -20.03 -1.82
CA ILE A 69 -3.70 -21.25 -1.38
C ILE A 69 -2.68 -22.27 -0.86
N ASP A 70 -3.08 -23.10 0.11
CA ASP A 70 -2.17 -24.01 0.82
C ASP A 70 -1.42 -24.96 -0.13
N GLN A 71 -2.05 -25.39 -1.23
CA GLN A 71 -1.42 -26.24 -2.25
C GLN A 71 -0.17 -25.59 -2.87
N GLU A 72 -0.19 -24.28 -3.08
CA GLU A 72 0.94 -23.56 -3.67
C GLU A 72 2.09 -23.38 -2.68
N LEU A 73 1.77 -23.28 -1.39
CA LEU A 73 2.79 -23.23 -0.33
C LEU A 73 3.59 -24.53 -0.27
N THR A 74 2.96 -25.70 -0.47
CA THR A 74 3.66 -27.00 -0.44
C THR A 74 4.69 -27.16 -1.57
N LYS A 75 4.54 -26.42 -2.67
CA LYS A 75 5.45 -26.45 -3.81
C LYS A 75 6.70 -25.60 -3.59
N HIS A 76 6.70 -24.75 -2.56
CA HIS A 76 7.78 -23.83 -2.26
C HIS A 76 8.57 -24.32 -1.05
N SER A 77 9.88 -24.49 -1.22
CA SER A 77 10.78 -24.78 -0.10
C SER A 77 11.06 -23.51 0.68
N LEU A 78 10.42 -23.36 1.85
CA LEU A 78 10.63 -22.24 2.75
C LEU A 78 11.67 -22.62 3.80
N SER A 79 12.88 -22.05 3.73
CA SER A 79 13.83 -22.17 4.83
C SER A 79 13.42 -21.24 5.97
N GLN A 80 13.78 -21.60 7.20
CA GLN A 80 13.46 -20.82 8.40
C GLN A 80 13.99 -19.38 8.32
N ASP A 81 15.16 -19.18 7.70
CA ASP A 81 15.81 -17.87 7.54
C ASP A 81 15.14 -16.96 6.51
N HIS A 82 14.24 -17.49 5.68
CA HIS A 82 13.56 -16.75 4.61
C HIS A 82 12.05 -16.62 4.84
N LEU A 83 11.54 -17.01 6.00
CA LEU A 83 10.11 -16.93 6.33
C LEU A 83 9.61 -15.48 6.36
N GLU A 84 10.40 -14.56 6.93
CA GLU A 84 10.04 -13.14 6.95
C GLU A 84 10.03 -12.58 5.53
N ASP A 85 11.08 -12.82 4.75
CA ASP A 85 11.14 -12.40 3.34
C ASP A 85 9.96 -12.93 2.52
N PHE A 86 9.56 -14.17 2.78
CA PHE A 86 8.38 -14.75 2.13
C PHE A 86 7.10 -13.99 2.51
N LEU A 87 6.86 -13.71 3.80
CA LEU A 87 5.70 -12.91 4.21
C LEU A 87 5.72 -11.51 3.58
N LEU A 88 6.88 -10.86 3.55
CA LEU A 88 7.04 -9.49 3.07
C LEU A 88 6.93 -9.37 1.55
N SER A 89 7.39 -10.38 0.82
CA SER A 89 7.19 -10.47 -0.63
C SER A 89 5.72 -10.64 -1.02
N HIS A 90 4.91 -11.10 -0.07
CA HIS A 90 3.46 -11.29 -0.19
C HIS A 90 2.67 -10.20 0.50
N SER A 91 3.26 -9.04 0.76
CA SER A 91 2.57 -7.93 1.41
C SER A 91 2.75 -6.60 0.70
N ILE A 92 1.78 -5.69 0.88
CA ILE A 92 1.93 -4.26 0.62
C ILE A 92 1.89 -3.57 1.99
N PRO A 93 2.83 -2.66 2.30
CA PRO A 93 2.89 -1.96 3.57
C PRO A 93 1.93 -0.76 3.63
N MET A 94 0.65 -1.06 3.42
CA MET A 94 -0.50 -0.16 3.49
C MET A 94 -1.77 -1.02 3.61
N PRO A 95 -2.82 -0.60 4.32
CA PRO A 95 -4.01 -1.42 4.53
C PRO A 95 -5.02 -1.16 3.40
N LEU A 96 -4.99 -2.00 2.37
CA LEU A 96 -5.78 -1.87 1.15
C LEU A 96 -6.91 -2.91 1.16
N THR A 97 -8.15 -2.45 1.07
CA THR A 97 -9.26 -3.34 0.73
C THR A 97 -9.22 -3.68 -0.75
N PHE A 98 -10.02 -4.67 -1.17
CA PHE A 98 -10.17 -4.99 -2.59
C PHE A 98 -10.75 -3.81 -3.37
N SER A 99 -11.61 -2.99 -2.74
CA SER A 99 -12.12 -1.78 -3.37
C SER A 99 -11.01 -0.76 -3.62
N ASP A 100 -10.02 -0.68 -2.72
CA ASP A 100 -8.86 0.19 -2.91
C ASP A 100 -7.97 -0.30 -4.04
N LEU A 101 -7.66 -1.61 -4.04
CA LEU A 101 -6.89 -2.30 -5.08
C LEU A 101 -7.52 -2.16 -6.47
N ASN A 102 -8.84 -2.33 -6.56
CA ASN A 102 -9.60 -2.27 -7.81
C ASN A 102 -9.67 -0.85 -8.42
N ARG A 103 -9.17 0.19 -7.72
CA ARG A 103 -9.01 1.54 -8.27
C ARG A 103 -7.66 1.75 -8.96
N PHE A 104 -6.71 0.83 -8.79
CA PHE A 104 -5.44 0.93 -9.49
C PHE A 104 -5.62 0.57 -10.98
N PRO A 105 -5.08 1.40 -11.89
CA PRO A 105 -4.98 1.05 -13.30
C PRO A 105 -4.13 -0.21 -13.51
N THR A 106 -4.42 -0.97 -14.55
CA THR A 106 -3.56 -2.07 -15.00
C THR A 106 -2.15 -1.56 -15.32
N GLY A 107 -1.12 -2.30 -14.89
CA GLY A 107 0.29 -1.95 -15.01
C GLY A 107 0.82 -1.10 -13.86
N THR A 108 0.02 -0.83 -12.82
CA THR A 108 0.50 -0.12 -11.63
C THR A 108 1.54 -0.98 -10.91
N MET A 109 2.69 -0.40 -10.57
CA MET A 109 3.71 -1.03 -9.74
C MET A 109 3.64 -0.48 -8.31
N VAL A 110 3.46 -1.35 -7.32
CA VAL A 110 3.37 -0.99 -5.89
C VAL A 110 4.51 -1.69 -5.15
N PRO A 111 5.24 -1.03 -4.24
CA PRO A 111 6.25 -1.70 -3.43
C PRO A 111 5.61 -2.76 -2.54
N SER A 112 6.28 -3.91 -2.46
CA SER A 112 5.95 -4.91 -1.46
C SER A 112 6.51 -4.53 -0.09
N GLY A 113 6.20 -5.32 0.93
CA GLY A 113 6.86 -5.23 2.24
C GLY A 113 8.34 -5.64 2.17
N LEU A 114 8.73 -6.41 1.15
CA LEU A 114 10.13 -6.77 0.93
C LEU A 114 10.85 -5.66 0.17
N GLU A 115 12.02 -5.28 0.67
CA GLU A 115 12.83 -4.23 0.04
C GLU A 115 13.17 -4.57 -1.41
N HIS A 116 13.16 -3.54 -2.26
CA HIS A 116 13.48 -3.62 -3.69
C HIS A 116 12.58 -4.55 -4.52
N GLN A 117 11.47 -5.04 -3.97
CA GLN A 117 10.47 -5.79 -4.71
C GLN A 117 9.23 -4.94 -4.97
N LEU A 118 8.72 -5.03 -6.20
CA LEU A 118 7.48 -4.41 -6.64
C LEU A 118 6.46 -5.48 -7.02
N ILE A 119 5.19 -5.14 -6.81
CA ILE A 119 4.00 -5.89 -7.18
C ILE A 119 3.30 -5.13 -8.30
N GLU A 120 3.22 -5.76 -9.47
CA GLU A 120 2.44 -5.33 -10.62
C GLU A 120 0.96 -5.66 -10.39
N ILE A 121 0.10 -4.68 -10.59
CA ILE A 121 -1.35 -4.84 -10.53
C ILE A 121 -1.92 -4.93 -11.94
N LYS A 122 -2.67 -6.00 -12.21
CA LYS A 122 -3.45 -6.15 -13.44
C LYS A 122 -4.92 -6.18 -13.08
N ASN A 123 -5.61 -5.11 -13.46
CA ASN A 123 -7.02 -4.91 -13.19
C ASN A 123 -7.80 -5.01 -14.51
N ARG A 124 -8.25 -6.22 -14.84
CA ARG A 124 -9.17 -6.47 -15.96
C ARG A 124 -10.60 -6.67 -15.47
N GLY A 125 -10.93 -6.08 -14.31
CA GLY A 125 -12.22 -6.19 -13.64
C GLY A 125 -12.21 -7.21 -12.50
N LYS A 126 -13.34 -7.27 -11.78
CA LYS A 126 -13.47 -8.06 -10.53
C LYS A 126 -13.17 -9.56 -10.71
N ALA A 127 -13.45 -10.12 -11.88
CA ALA A 127 -13.23 -11.55 -12.18
C ALA A 127 -11.81 -11.85 -12.69
N ASP A 128 -11.04 -10.84 -13.06
CA ASP A 128 -9.68 -10.95 -13.62
C ASP A 128 -8.78 -9.86 -13.03
N PHE A 129 -8.72 -9.84 -11.70
CA PHE A 129 -7.81 -8.99 -10.95
C PHE A 129 -6.64 -9.84 -10.45
N SER A 130 -5.42 -9.47 -10.81
CA SER A 130 -4.21 -10.20 -10.40
C SER A 130 -3.08 -9.30 -9.93
N VAL A 131 -2.23 -9.86 -9.07
CA VAL A 131 -1.01 -9.26 -8.51
C VAL A 131 0.18 -10.11 -8.89
N ASN A 132 1.16 -9.57 -9.65
CA ASN A 132 2.25 -10.35 -10.24
C ASN A 132 1.78 -11.65 -10.94
N ASN A 133 0.67 -11.56 -11.67
CA ASN A 133 -0.02 -12.67 -12.34
C ASN A 133 -0.73 -13.68 -11.42
N ALA A 134 -0.70 -13.50 -10.10
CA ALA A 134 -1.50 -14.29 -9.17
C ALA A 134 -2.91 -13.72 -9.08
N LEU A 135 -3.92 -14.52 -9.43
CA LEU A 135 -5.32 -14.10 -9.41
C LEU A 135 -5.80 -13.93 -7.98
N VAL A 136 -6.45 -12.81 -7.67
CA VAL A 136 -7.14 -12.62 -6.39
C VAL A 136 -8.45 -13.41 -6.42
N THR A 137 -8.45 -14.57 -5.76
CA THR A 137 -9.59 -15.50 -5.73
C THR A 137 -10.56 -15.21 -4.59
N LYS A 138 -10.07 -14.72 -3.45
CA LYS A 138 -10.89 -14.40 -2.27
C LYS A 138 -10.53 -13.03 -1.69
N PRO A 139 -11.24 -11.97 -2.06
CA PRO A 139 -10.95 -10.63 -1.55
C PRO A 139 -11.45 -10.43 -0.11
N ASN A 140 -10.77 -9.56 0.66
CA ASN A 140 -11.21 -9.08 1.98
C ASN A 140 -11.42 -10.19 3.01
N LEU A 141 -10.42 -11.05 3.21
CA LEU A 141 -10.50 -12.17 4.16
C LEU A 141 -10.48 -11.70 5.62
N CYS A 142 -9.57 -10.76 5.95
CA CYS A 142 -9.40 -10.23 7.30
C CYS A 142 -10.34 -9.05 7.53
N VAL A 143 -11.54 -9.35 8.03
CA VAL A 143 -12.59 -8.36 8.29
C VAL A 143 -12.49 -7.81 9.71
N ASN A 144 -12.03 -8.64 10.65
CA ASN A 144 -11.95 -8.33 12.08
C ASN A 144 -10.57 -7.77 12.49
N SER A 145 -9.73 -7.39 11.53
CA SER A 145 -8.38 -6.88 11.76
C SER A 145 -8.12 -5.56 11.01
N SER A 146 -7.21 -4.76 11.56
CA SER A 146 -6.60 -3.63 10.85
C SER A 146 -5.83 -4.10 9.61
N ILE A 147 -5.21 -5.29 9.69
CA ILE A 147 -4.52 -5.97 8.59
C ILE A 147 -5.53 -6.34 7.50
N LYS A 148 -5.20 -6.04 6.24
CA LYS A 148 -6.00 -6.46 5.08
C LYS A 148 -5.41 -7.71 4.47
N CYS A 149 -6.27 -8.56 3.90
CA CYS A 149 -5.88 -9.88 3.44
C CYS A 149 -6.69 -10.27 2.20
N HIS A 150 -6.03 -10.80 1.18
CA HIS A 150 -6.65 -11.27 -0.07
C HIS A 150 -6.07 -12.62 -0.47
N GLY A 151 -6.91 -13.64 -0.62
CA GLY A 151 -6.49 -14.94 -1.12
C GLY A 151 -6.11 -14.87 -2.60
N ILE A 152 -4.98 -15.49 -2.96
CA ILE A 152 -4.46 -15.59 -4.31
C ILE A 152 -4.23 -17.06 -4.72
N ASP A 153 -4.27 -17.34 -6.01
CA ASP A 153 -4.17 -18.71 -6.56
C ASP A 153 -2.74 -19.23 -6.76
N SER A 154 -1.73 -18.39 -6.57
CA SER A 154 -0.31 -18.68 -6.82
C SER A 154 0.59 -17.83 -5.94
N VAL A 155 1.86 -18.21 -5.81
CA VAL A 155 2.86 -17.45 -5.05
C VAL A 155 3.33 -16.24 -5.86
N ILE A 156 3.49 -15.10 -5.19
CA ILE A 156 4.09 -13.89 -5.78
C ILE A 156 5.58 -14.15 -5.97
N ASN A 157 5.97 -14.41 -7.22
CA ASN A 157 7.37 -14.54 -7.57
C ASN A 157 8.06 -13.19 -7.49
N LYS A 158 9.31 -13.20 -6.98
CA LYS A 158 10.19 -12.04 -7.07
C LYS A 158 10.42 -11.75 -8.55
N MET A 159 9.92 -10.62 -9.03
CA MET A 159 10.36 -10.09 -10.32
C MET A 159 11.87 -9.87 -10.18
N HIS A 160 12.68 -10.65 -10.89
CA HIS A 160 14.10 -10.34 -11.00
C HIS A 160 14.15 -8.92 -11.57
N GLN A 161 14.83 -8.00 -10.89
CA GLN A 161 15.06 -6.66 -11.41
C GLN A 161 15.95 -6.78 -12.66
N GLN A 162 15.39 -7.17 -13.80
CA GLN A 162 15.96 -6.83 -15.10
C GLN A 162 15.84 -5.32 -15.15
N LYS A 163 16.96 -4.63 -14.86
CA LYS A 163 17.20 -3.19 -14.99
C LYS A 163 16.07 -2.51 -15.75
N LEU A 164 14.97 -2.25 -15.05
CA LEU A 164 13.81 -1.67 -15.68
C LEU A 164 14.15 -0.20 -15.70
N SER A 165 14.40 0.35 -16.89
CA SER A 165 14.39 1.79 -17.06
C SER A 165 12.96 2.24 -16.78
N ILE A 166 12.63 2.41 -15.50
CA ILE A 166 11.29 2.79 -15.08
C ILE A 166 11.14 4.26 -15.49
N SER A 167 10.44 4.49 -16.59
CA SER A 167 9.69 5.73 -16.75
C SER A 167 8.66 5.71 -15.63
N PHE A 168 8.96 6.37 -14.51
CA PHE A 168 7.95 6.64 -13.51
C PHE A 168 6.83 7.37 -14.24
N SER A 169 5.67 6.74 -14.33
CA SER A 169 4.44 7.44 -14.70
C SER A 169 4.14 8.37 -13.54
N ILE A 170 4.74 9.57 -13.61
CA ILE A 170 4.59 10.65 -12.65
C ILE A 170 3.10 10.79 -12.36
N CYS A 171 2.72 10.72 -11.08
CA CYS A 171 1.42 11.18 -10.62
C CYS A 171 1.18 12.55 -11.29
N PRO A 172 0.17 12.76 -12.16
CA PRO A 172 0.04 14.02 -12.88
C PRO A 172 -0.15 15.17 -11.88
N SER A 173 0.94 15.86 -11.59
CA SER A 173 1.00 17.04 -10.76
C SER A 173 0.70 18.24 -11.64
N LYS A 174 -0.58 18.53 -11.87
CA LYS A 174 -0.96 19.94 -11.90
C LYS A 174 -0.95 20.42 -10.46
N MET A 175 0.23 20.82 -9.99
CA MET A 175 0.51 21.91 -9.05
C MET A 175 1.92 21.72 -8.49
N PHE A 176 2.94 22.24 -9.17
CA PHE A 176 4.00 22.99 -8.51
C PHE A 176 4.65 23.89 -9.55
N SER A 177 4.52 25.19 -9.31
CA SER A 177 5.12 26.27 -10.10
C SER A 177 6.64 26.22 -9.94
N ASN A 178 7.32 26.46 -11.05
CA ASN A 178 8.72 26.85 -11.28
C ASN A 178 9.69 26.72 -10.10
N ASP A 179 10.63 25.77 -10.21
CA ASP A 179 12.09 26.02 -10.18
C ASP A 179 12.86 24.71 -9.95
N PHE A 180 13.05 23.90 -11.00
CA PHE A 180 14.22 23.01 -11.11
C PHE A 180 14.35 22.49 -12.55
N LEU A 181 15.23 23.13 -13.32
CA LEU A 181 15.68 22.63 -14.62
C LEU A 181 16.83 21.65 -14.38
N ILE A 182 16.67 20.37 -14.74
CA ILE A 182 17.81 19.53 -15.10
C ILE A 182 17.80 19.35 -16.62
N THR A 183 18.67 20.09 -17.29
CA THR A 183 19.10 19.82 -18.66
C THR A 183 20.02 18.60 -18.67
N THR A 184 19.63 17.55 -19.38
CA THR A 184 20.47 16.38 -19.65
C THR A 184 21.36 16.62 -20.86
N SER A 185 22.67 16.74 -20.65
CA SER A 185 23.67 16.43 -21.67
C SER A 185 25.04 16.23 -21.03
N GLY A 186 25.60 15.03 -21.13
CA GLY A 186 27.01 14.80 -20.80
C GLY A 186 27.30 13.43 -20.19
N SER A 187 27.98 12.60 -20.97
CA SER A 187 28.62 11.36 -20.55
C SER A 187 29.76 11.60 -19.56
N SER A 188 29.65 11.08 -18.34
CA SER A 188 30.81 10.69 -17.52
C SER A 188 30.38 9.78 -16.37
N GLN A 189 31.25 8.83 -16.04
CA GLN A 189 31.16 7.92 -14.90
C GLN A 189 30.93 8.71 -13.61
N PHE A 190 29.91 8.34 -12.82
CA PHE A 190 29.74 8.87 -11.47
C PHE A 190 29.79 7.74 -10.43
N SER A 191 30.64 8.00 -9.44
CA SER A 191 31.08 7.13 -8.35
C SER A 191 29.94 6.81 -7.38
N SER A 192 29.90 5.56 -6.92
CA SER A 192 29.03 5.08 -5.84
C SER A 192 29.41 5.74 -4.51
N ARG A 193 28.83 6.90 -4.24
CA ARG A 193 28.57 7.45 -2.91
C ARG A 193 27.72 8.71 -3.11
N GLU A 194 26.68 8.84 -2.29
CA GLU A 194 25.72 9.96 -2.30
C GLU A 194 24.53 9.81 -3.27
N ILE A 195 23.78 8.69 -3.13
CA ILE A 195 22.34 8.72 -3.40
C ILE A 195 21.72 9.38 -2.16
N GLU A 196 21.46 10.67 -2.28
CA GLU A 196 20.60 11.40 -1.35
C GLU A 196 19.29 10.61 -1.22
N LYS A 197 18.95 10.24 0.01
CA LYS A 197 17.83 9.37 0.39
C LYS A 197 16.50 10.04 0.06
N VAL A 198 16.12 10.07 -1.21
CA VAL A 198 14.73 10.29 -1.58
C VAL A 198 13.99 9.04 -1.13
N ASN A 199 13.32 9.16 0.00
CA ASN A 199 12.49 8.10 0.54
C ASN A 199 11.27 7.92 -0.39
N VAL A 200 11.44 7.11 -1.43
CA VAL A 200 10.41 6.79 -2.44
C VAL A 200 9.15 6.24 -1.76
N PHE A 201 9.32 5.57 -0.62
CA PHE A 201 8.23 5.11 0.22
C PHE A 201 7.40 6.27 0.79
N SER A 202 8.08 7.27 1.35
CA SER A 202 7.44 8.50 1.84
C SER A 202 6.73 9.26 0.71
N TRP A 203 7.37 9.41 -0.45
CA TRP A 203 6.77 10.09 -1.62
C TRP A 203 5.54 9.37 -2.17
N MET A 204 5.55 8.04 -2.17
CA MET A 204 4.45 7.24 -2.68
C MET A 204 3.27 7.20 -1.70
N ILE A 205 3.53 7.06 -0.39
CA ILE A 205 2.51 7.22 0.65
C ILE A 205 1.90 8.62 0.59
N ASP A 206 2.71 9.66 0.37
CA ASP A 206 2.24 11.04 0.22
C ASP A 206 1.41 11.21 -1.07
N CYS A 207 1.79 10.57 -2.20
CA CYS A 207 0.97 10.59 -3.42
C CYS A 207 -0.37 9.84 -3.26
N MET A 208 -0.38 8.71 -2.53
CA MET A 208 -1.60 7.94 -2.26
C MET A 208 -2.51 8.64 -1.24
N ALA A 209 -1.96 9.17 -0.14
CA ALA A 209 -2.68 9.98 0.82
C ALA A 209 -3.32 11.21 0.17
N LYS A 210 -2.57 11.94 -0.69
CA LYS A 210 -3.10 13.09 -1.44
C LYS A 210 -4.21 12.69 -2.43
N ARG A 211 -4.15 11.49 -3.02
CA ARG A 211 -5.24 10.99 -3.89
C ARG A 211 -6.49 10.61 -3.11
N ILE A 212 -6.35 9.96 -1.94
CA ILE A 212 -7.48 9.58 -1.09
C ILE A 212 -8.18 10.83 -0.54
N ILE A 213 -7.42 11.83 -0.07
CA ILE A 213 -7.96 13.12 0.41
C ILE A 213 -8.70 13.87 -0.71
N LYS A 214 -8.17 13.86 -1.94
CA LYS A 214 -8.80 14.52 -3.09
C LYS A 214 -10.11 13.85 -3.52
N VAL A 215 -10.26 12.54 -3.31
CA VAL A 215 -11.51 11.82 -3.53
C VAL A 215 -12.51 12.12 -2.41
N GLN A 216 -12.06 12.17 -1.15
CA GLN A 216 -12.90 12.50 0.01
C GLN A 216 -13.46 13.93 -0.07
N GLN A 217 -12.64 14.91 -0.44
CA GLN A 217 -13.10 16.30 -0.64
C GLN A 217 -14.08 16.45 -1.81
N ARG A 218 -13.99 15.61 -2.84
CA ARG A 218 -14.96 15.61 -3.95
C ARG A 218 -16.31 15.05 -3.54
N LEU A 219 -16.36 14.06 -2.65
CA LEU A 219 -17.60 13.48 -2.13
C LEU A 219 -18.33 14.45 -1.18
N GLU A 220 -17.60 15.19 -0.35
CA GLU A 220 -18.14 16.26 0.51
C GLU A 220 -18.76 17.40 -0.32
N LEU A 221 -18.14 17.82 -1.42
CA LEU A 221 -18.68 18.84 -2.32
C LEU A 221 -19.94 18.37 -3.07
N ILE A 222 -20.01 17.08 -3.44
CA ILE A 222 -21.22 16.51 -4.05
C ILE A 222 -22.36 16.43 -3.03
N ASN A 223 -22.06 16.08 -1.77
CA ASN A 223 -23.07 16.06 -0.71
C ASN A 223 -23.56 17.47 -0.35
N LEU A 224 -22.68 18.49 -0.34
CA LEU A 224 -23.12 19.88 -0.17
C LEU A 224 -24.03 20.36 -1.32
N CYS A 225 -23.77 19.95 -2.57
CA CYS A 225 -24.65 20.27 -3.69
C CYS A 225 -26.04 19.60 -3.59
N TYR A 226 -26.14 18.43 -2.94
CA TYR A 226 -27.42 17.73 -2.75
C TYR A 226 -28.29 18.35 -1.64
N TRP A 227 -27.71 19.17 -0.76
CA TRP A 227 -28.42 19.90 0.30
C TRP A 227 -28.81 21.34 -0.07
N ILE A 228 -28.38 21.84 -1.24
CA ILE A 228 -28.64 23.22 -1.71
C ILE A 228 -29.64 23.26 -2.88
N LEU A 229 -30.07 22.10 -3.40
CA LEU A 229 -31.16 21.93 -4.37
C LEU A 229 -32.41 21.38 -3.68
#